data_AF-A0A6C0EPB0-F1
#
_entry.id   AF-A0A6C0EPB0-F1
#
_cell.length_a   1.000
_cell.length_b   1.000
_cell.length_c   1.000
_cell.angle_alpha   90.00
_cell.angle_beta   90.00
_cell.angle_gamma   90.00
#
_symmetry.space_group_name_H-M   'P 1'
#
loop_
_entity.id
_entity.type
_entity.pdbx_description
1 polymer ?
#
loop_
_entity_poly.entity_id
_entity_poly.type
_entity_poly.pdbx_seq_one_letter_code
_entity_poly.pdbx_strand_id
1 'polypeptide(L)'
;MANFGLSYIAKVLYSFITIILLVVIYSYITSLEQKGCKCALPPNINFIKGFTIFSIVYLLFTGIISEQTISDNFGDNIVLINKFVDLIFALVFIYYLYEVFRYTRALVNEKCKCSVDSRREIIMIGAVIEFILIFILFILHIIVGFALSTMFTVVKSIEDGTSDLKGAIRDPIGSFAKIPSKINSEINNIKTYVGKTSRELSKIRNLPR
;
A
#
# COMPACT_ATOMS: atom_id res chain seq x y z
N MET A 1 -20.77 -1.67 15.48
CA MET A 1 -21.00 -3.02 14.91
C MET A 1 -21.65 -3.02 13.51
N ALA A 2 -22.08 -1.88 12.93
CA ALA A 2 -22.70 -1.85 11.59
C ALA A 2 -21.71 -1.81 10.39
N ASN A 3 -20.40 -1.68 10.62
CA ASN A 3 -19.41 -1.49 9.54
C ASN A 3 -18.80 -2.79 8.96
N PHE A 4 -19.02 -3.93 9.61
CA PHE A 4 -18.40 -5.20 9.19
C PHE A 4 -19.03 -5.79 7.93
N GLY A 5 -20.36 -5.72 7.83
CA GLY A 5 -21.07 -6.18 6.63
C GLY A 5 -20.67 -5.37 5.39
N LEU A 6 -20.52 -4.06 5.51
CA LEU A 6 -20.24 -3.20 4.36
C LEU A 6 -18.85 -3.44 3.75
N SER A 7 -17.82 -3.62 4.57
CA SER A 7 -16.45 -3.89 4.08
C SER A 7 -16.34 -5.25 3.40
N TYR A 8 -16.96 -6.29 3.98
CA TYR A 8 -17.00 -7.61 3.38
C TYR A 8 -17.81 -7.62 2.07
N ILE A 9 -18.99 -7.01 2.06
CA ILE A 9 -19.83 -6.88 0.85
C ILE A 9 -19.08 -6.12 -0.24
N ALA A 10 -18.38 -5.02 0.10
CA ALA A 10 -17.58 -4.27 -0.86
C ALA A 10 -16.44 -5.12 -1.45
N LYS A 11 -15.74 -5.92 -0.63
CA LYS A 11 -14.69 -6.84 -1.10
C LYS A 11 -15.24 -7.92 -2.05
N VAL A 12 -16.38 -8.52 -1.70
CA VAL A 12 -17.04 -9.53 -2.53
C VAL A 12 -17.52 -8.92 -3.85
N LEU A 13 -18.15 -7.75 -3.80
CA LEU A 13 -18.62 -7.03 -4.99
C LEU A 13 -17.46 -6.65 -5.90
N TYR A 14 -16.37 -6.12 -5.34
CA TYR A 14 -15.15 -5.82 -6.08
C TYR A 14 -14.61 -7.07 -6.77
N SER A 15 -14.40 -8.14 -6.02
CA SER A 15 -13.90 -9.42 -6.55
C SER A 15 -14.79 -9.95 -7.69
N PHE A 16 -16.11 -9.81 -7.56
CA PHE A 16 -17.07 -10.23 -8.58
C PHE A 16 -16.94 -9.40 -9.87
N ILE A 17 -16.87 -8.07 -9.77
CA ILE A 17 -16.66 -7.18 -10.93
C ILE A 17 -15.34 -7.51 -11.63
N THR A 18 -14.27 -7.70 -10.87
CA THR A 18 -12.96 -8.06 -11.40
C THR A 18 -12.99 -9.42 -12.10
N ILE A 19 -13.65 -10.43 -11.53
CA ILE A 19 -13.82 -11.74 -12.16
C ILE A 19 -14.57 -11.62 -13.49
N ILE A 20 -15.63 -10.82 -13.58
CA ILE A 20 -16.34 -10.59 -14.85
C ILE A 20 -15.39 -10.03 -15.90
N LEU A 21 -14.59 -9.02 -15.56
CA LEU A 21 -13.61 -8.45 -16.48
C LEU A 21 -12.59 -9.51 -16.94
N LEU A 22 -12.06 -10.30 -16.01
CA LEU A 22 -11.10 -11.37 -16.30
C LEU A 22 -11.69 -12.42 -17.27
N VAL A 23 -12.96 -12.80 -17.08
CA VAL A 23 -13.65 -13.73 -17.99
C VAL A 23 -13.81 -13.12 -19.39
N VAL A 24 -14.15 -11.83 -19.49
CA VAL A 24 -14.25 -11.14 -20.78
C VAL A 24 -12.90 -11.09 -21.50
N ILE A 25 -11.81 -10.78 -20.76
CA ILE A 25 -10.44 -10.79 -21.30
C ILE A 25 -10.07 -12.18 -21.83
N TYR A 26 -10.27 -13.21 -21.01
CA TYR A 26 -9.95 -14.59 -21.38
C TYR A 26 -10.73 -15.07 -22.61
N SER A 27 -12.04 -14.80 -22.62
CA SER A 27 -12.94 -15.14 -23.73
C SER A 27 -12.52 -14.43 -25.02
N TYR A 28 -12.17 -13.14 -24.94
CA TYR A 28 -11.73 -12.37 -26.09
C TYR A 28 -10.41 -12.90 -26.67
N ILE A 29 -9.41 -13.17 -25.83
CA ILE A 29 -8.13 -13.72 -26.28
C ILE A 29 -8.33 -15.10 -26.95
N THR A 30 -9.10 -15.98 -26.31
CA THR A 30 -9.39 -17.31 -26.85
C THR A 30 -10.12 -17.24 -28.19
N SER A 31 -11.07 -16.31 -28.35
CA SER A 31 -11.76 -16.05 -29.61
C SER A 31 -10.80 -15.61 -30.73
N LEU A 32 -9.78 -14.81 -30.41
CA LEU A 32 -8.77 -14.36 -31.36
C LEU A 32 -7.81 -15.48 -31.79
N GLU A 33 -7.45 -16.36 -30.85
CA GLU A 33 -6.65 -17.57 -31.12
C GLU A 33 -7.40 -18.54 -32.04
N GLN A 34 -8.68 -18.80 -31.76
CA GLN A 34 -9.51 -19.70 -32.58
C GLN A 34 -9.68 -19.18 -34.01
N LYS A 35 -9.72 -17.86 -34.20
CA LYS A 35 -9.73 -17.22 -35.53
C LYS A 35 -8.37 -17.25 -36.24
N GLY A 36 -7.31 -17.74 -35.59
CA GLY A 36 -5.97 -17.84 -36.16
C GLY A 36 -5.31 -16.49 -36.43
N CYS A 37 -5.68 -15.44 -35.68
CA CYS A 37 -5.25 -14.10 -36.03
C CYS A 37 -3.82 -13.79 -35.56
N LYS A 38 -2.86 -13.94 -36.46
CA LYS A 38 -1.42 -13.73 -36.19
C LYS A 38 -1.07 -12.33 -35.69
N CYS A 39 -1.78 -11.30 -36.13
CA CYS A 39 -1.55 -9.91 -35.69
C CYS A 39 -2.05 -9.65 -34.25
N ALA A 40 -2.79 -10.59 -33.67
CA ALA A 40 -3.32 -10.49 -32.30
C ALA A 40 -2.54 -11.36 -31.29
N LEU A 41 -1.39 -11.92 -31.68
CA LEU A 41 -0.62 -12.86 -30.86
C LEU A 41 0.74 -12.28 -30.48
N PRO A 42 0.82 -11.35 -29.50
CA PRO A 42 2.11 -10.89 -28.97
C PRO A 42 2.78 -11.99 -28.12
N PRO A 43 4.11 -11.89 -27.89
CA PRO A 43 4.87 -12.90 -27.15
C PRO A 43 4.38 -13.15 -25.71
N ASN A 44 3.76 -12.15 -25.08
CA ASN A 44 3.32 -12.21 -23.68
C ASN A 44 1.89 -12.76 -23.49
N ILE A 45 1.23 -13.25 -24.54
CA ILE A 45 -0.18 -13.67 -24.44
C ILE A 45 -0.39 -14.83 -23.47
N ASN A 46 0.61 -15.70 -23.33
CA ASN A 46 0.60 -16.82 -22.38
C ASN A 46 0.61 -16.34 -20.92
N PHE A 47 1.35 -15.26 -20.63
CA PHE A 47 1.33 -14.64 -19.30
C PHE A 47 -0.06 -14.09 -18.98
N ILE A 48 -0.66 -13.35 -19.93
CA ILE A 48 -2.01 -12.78 -19.74
C ILE A 48 -3.00 -13.91 -19.43
N LYS A 49 -3.10 -14.94 -20.29
CA LYS A 49 -4.03 -16.06 -20.07
C LYS A 49 -3.79 -16.81 -18.77
N GLY A 50 -2.53 -17.15 -18.47
CA GLY A 50 -2.17 -17.89 -17.27
C GLY A 50 -2.51 -17.10 -16.01
N PHE A 51 -2.14 -15.82 -15.97
CA PHE A 51 -2.43 -14.95 -14.84
C PHE A 51 -3.93 -14.65 -14.72
N THR A 52 -4.69 -14.56 -15.81
CA THR A 52 -6.16 -14.43 -15.77
C THR A 52 -6.79 -15.62 -15.06
N ILE A 53 -6.41 -16.85 -15.41
CA ILE A 53 -6.93 -18.07 -14.76
C ILE A 53 -6.55 -18.09 -13.28
N PHE A 54 -5.27 -17.86 -12.98
CA PHE A 54 -4.77 -17.80 -11.60
C PHE A 54 -5.54 -16.76 -10.78
N SER A 55 -5.75 -15.56 -11.33
CA SER A 55 -6.47 -14.47 -10.66
C SER A 55 -7.92 -14.81 -10.38
N ILE A 56 -8.61 -15.47 -11.30
CA ILE A 56 -10.00 -15.93 -11.07
C ILE A 56 -10.04 -16.89 -9.88
N VAL A 57 -9.14 -17.88 -9.85
CA VAL A 57 -9.08 -18.85 -8.75
C VAL A 57 -8.74 -18.13 -7.43
N TYR A 58 -7.73 -17.25 -7.44
CA TYR A 58 -7.32 -16.49 -6.27
C TYR A 58 -8.45 -15.62 -5.70
N LEU A 59 -9.17 -14.88 -6.56
CA LEU A 59 -10.29 -14.02 -6.15
C LEU A 59 -11.48 -14.81 -5.63
N LEU A 60 -11.74 -16.02 -6.16
CA LEU A 60 -12.76 -16.91 -5.61
C LEU A 60 -12.39 -17.38 -4.20
N PHE A 61 -11.15 -17.82 -3.98
CA PHE A 61 -10.70 -18.26 -2.67
C PHE A 61 -10.72 -17.11 -1.64
N THR A 62 -10.13 -15.96 -1.98
CA THR A 62 -10.02 -14.82 -1.07
C THR A 62 -11.33 -14.04 -0.92
N GLY A 63 -12.27 -14.19 -1.86
CA GLY A 63 -13.62 -13.62 -1.80
C GLY A 63 -14.56 -14.40 -0.88
N ILE A 64 -14.39 -15.72 -0.76
CA ILE A 64 -15.21 -16.58 0.12
C ILE A 64 -14.72 -16.52 1.57
N ILE A 65 -13.40 -16.40 1.77
CA ILE A 65 -12.80 -16.44 3.11
C ILE A 65 -12.70 -15.01 3.66
N SER A 66 -13.41 -14.74 4.76
CA SER A 66 -13.31 -13.46 5.46
C SER A 66 -12.05 -13.38 6.33
N GLU A 67 -11.50 -12.17 6.50
CA GLU A 67 -10.34 -11.95 7.38
C GLU A 67 -10.64 -12.36 8.84
N GLN A 68 -11.88 -12.22 9.29
CA GLN A 68 -12.31 -12.63 10.64
C GLN A 68 -12.27 -14.15 10.81
N THR A 69 -12.76 -14.89 9.82
CA THR A 69 -12.68 -16.36 9.84
C THR A 69 -11.24 -16.84 9.93
N ILE A 70 -10.29 -16.12 9.31
CA ILE A 70 -8.86 -16.43 9.45
C ILE A 70 -8.37 -16.06 10.85
N SER A 71 -8.68 -14.86 11.34
CA SER A 71 -8.29 -14.39 12.67
C SER A 71 -8.75 -15.34 13.78
N ASP A 72 -10.02 -15.76 13.74
CA ASP A 72 -10.66 -16.55 14.78
C ASP A 72 -10.14 -18.01 14.82
N ASN A 73 -9.79 -18.59 13.66
CA ASN A 73 -9.35 -19.99 13.57
C ASN A 73 -7.81 -20.16 13.59
N PHE A 74 -7.06 -19.17 13.12
CA PHE A 74 -5.63 -19.29 12.84
C PHE A 74 -4.77 -18.24 13.56
N GLY A 75 -5.38 -17.22 14.16
CA GLY A 75 -4.70 -16.16 14.89
C GLY A 75 -4.08 -15.06 14.02
N ASP A 76 -3.70 -13.96 14.68
CA ASP A 76 -3.33 -12.69 14.02
C ASP A 76 -2.07 -12.79 13.12
N ASN A 77 -1.15 -13.70 13.43
CA ASN A 77 0.07 -13.90 12.63
C ASN A 77 -0.25 -14.40 11.20
N ILE A 78 -1.26 -15.26 11.05
CA ILE A 78 -1.67 -15.79 9.75
C ILE A 78 -2.43 -14.73 8.96
N VAL A 79 -3.20 -13.87 9.63
CA VAL A 79 -3.84 -12.70 9.01
C VAL A 79 -2.79 -11.78 8.38
N LEU A 80 -1.68 -11.53 9.07
CA LEU A 80 -0.59 -10.70 8.54
C LEU A 80 0.03 -11.31 7.27
N ILE A 81 0.28 -12.62 7.27
CA ILE A 81 0.80 -13.34 6.09
C ILE A 81 -0.18 -13.24 4.93
N ASN A 82 -1.48 -13.43 5.18
CA ASN A 82 -2.50 -13.31 4.13
C ASN A 82 -2.51 -11.91 3.51
N LYS A 83 -2.42 -10.85 4.32
CA LYS A 83 -2.32 -9.46 3.82
C LYS A 83 -1.06 -9.21 2.99
N PHE A 84 0.04 -9.87 3.34
CA PHE A 84 1.27 -9.79 2.55
C PHE A 84 1.12 -10.48 1.19
N VAL A 85 0.44 -11.64 1.14
CA VAL A 85 0.11 -12.31 -0.13
C VAL A 85 -0.82 -11.45 -0.99
N ASP A 86 -1.85 -10.84 -0.38
CA ASP A 86 -2.76 -9.90 -1.06
C ASP A 86 -2.00 -8.71 -1.66
N LEU A 87 -0.99 -8.18 -0.96
CA LEU A 87 -0.14 -7.11 -1.47
C LEU A 87 0.67 -7.55 -2.69
N ILE A 88 1.30 -8.73 -2.64
CA ILE A 88 2.04 -9.29 -3.78
C ILE A 88 1.09 -9.50 -4.96
N PHE A 89 -0.08 -10.07 -4.72
CA PHE A 89 -1.11 -10.26 -5.75
C PHE A 89 -1.47 -8.92 -6.40
N ALA A 90 -1.76 -7.88 -5.62
CA ALA A 90 -2.10 -6.56 -6.14
C ALA A 90 -0.98 -5.96 -7.02
N LEU A 91 0.29 -6.10 -6.61
CA LEU A 91 1.44 -5.62 -7.39
C LEU A 91 1.55 -6.34 -8.74
N VAL A 92 1.42 -7.67 -8.74
CA VAL A 92 1.45 -8.46 -9.99
C VAL A 92 0.21 -8.16 -10.84
N PHE A 93 -0.94 -7.92 -10.22
CA PHE A 93 -2.18 -7.57 -10.91
C PHE A 93 -2.08 -6.21 -11.63
N ILE A 94 -1.41 -5.22 -11.03
CA ILE A 94 -1.11 -3.94 -11.69
C ILE A 94 -0.26 -4.17 -12.95
N TYR A 95 0.79 -5.01 -12.84
CA TYR A 95 1.61 -5.36 -14.00
C TYR A 95 0.79 -6.10 -15.09
N TYR A 96 -0.11 -7.00 -14.68
CA TYR A 96 -1.04 -7.66 -15.58
C TYR A 96 -1.95 -6.66 -16.33
N LEU A 97 -2.54 -5.69 -15.63
CA LEU A 97 -3.36 -4.65 -16.27
C LEU A 97 -2.54 -3.87 -17.29
N TYR A 98 -1.29 -3.53 -16.97
CA TYR A 98 -0.38 -2.87 -17.91
C TYR A 98 -0.16 -3.69 -19.20
N GLU A 99 0.09 -5.00 -19.08
CA GLU A 99 0.24 -5.88 -20.26
C GLU A 99 -1.07 -5.98 -21.06
N VAL A 100 -2.23 -6.05 -20.40
CA VAL A 100 -3.55 -6.02 -21.07
C VAL A 100 -3.78 -4.70 -21.82
N PHE A 101 -3.40 -3.56 -21.24
CA PHE A 101 -3.47 -2.26 -21.90
C PHE A 101 -2.55 -2.18 -23.13
N ARG A 102 -1.31 -2.62 -22.96
CA ARG A 102 -0.34 -2.65 -24.06
C ARG A 102 -0.86 -3.52 -25.19
N TYR A 103 -1.40 -4.68 -24.86
CA TYR A 103 -2.01 -5.60 -25.81
C TYR A 103 -3.20 -4.98 -26.55
N THR A 104 -4.19 -4.45 -25.83
CA THR A 104 -5.37 -3.83 -26.46
C THR A 104 -5.00 -2.63 -27.32
N ARG A 105 -4.02 -1.82 -26.92
CA ARG A 105 -3.50 -0.70 -27.72
C ARG A 105 -2.78 -1.17 -28.98
N ALA A 106 -1.99 -2.24 -28.91
CA ALA A 106 -1.35 -2.84 -30.08
C ALA A 106 -2.41 -3.28 -31.12
N LEU A 107 -3.49 -3.94 -30.66
CA LEU A 107 -4.60 -4.35 -31.53
C LEU A 107 -5.31 -3.18 -32.24
N VAL A 108 -5.44 -2.04 -31.55
CA VAL A 108 -6.05 -0.82 -32.13
C VAL A 108 -5.10 -0.18 -33.14
N ASN A 109 -3.82 -0.05 -32.80
CA ASN A 109 -2.83 0.59 -33.65
C ASN A 109 -2.56 -0.19 -34.93
N GLU A 110 -2.49 -1.52 -34.86
CA GLU A 110 -2.23 -2.38 -36.02
C GLU A 110 -3.46 -2.57 -36.93
N LYS A 111 -4.62 -1.98 -36.59
CA LYS A 111 -5.89 -2.12 -37.33
C LYS A 111 -6.20 -3.58 -37.69
N CYS A 112 -5.94 -4.52 -36.78
CA CYS A 112 -6.24 -5.94 -36.98
C CYS A 112 -7.73 -6.11 -37.31
N LYS A 113 -8.06 -6.41 -38.57
CA LYS A 113 -9.45 -6.61 -39.04
C LYS A 113 -10.18 -7.72 -38.27
N CYS A 114 -9.45 -8.74 -37.83
CA CYS A 114 -9.98 -9.85 -37.03
C CYS A 114 -10.32 -9.46 -35.58
N SER A 115 -9.79 -8.33 -35.10
CA SER A 115 -9.93 -7.84 -33.72
C SER A 115 -11.03 -6.79 -33.54
N VAL A 116 -11.71 -6.44 -34.65
CA VAL A 116 -12.83 -5.49 -34.65
C VAL A 116 -14.03 -6.18 -33.99
N ASP A 117 -14.09 -6.02 -32.68
CA ASP A 117 -15.10 -6.61 -31.81
C ASP A 117 -15.32 -5.64 -30.65
N SER A 118 -16.57 -5.38 -30.28
CA SER A 118 -16.93 -4.49 -29.17
C SER A 118 -16.28 -4.93 -27.84
N ARG A 119 -15.92 -6.21 -27.70
CA ARG A 119 -15.18 -6.74 -26.54
C ARG A 119 -13.85 -6.03 -26.29
N ARG A 120 -13.15 -5.60 -27.34
CA ARG A 120 -11.86 -4.90 -27.21
C ARG A 120 -11.99 -3.58 -26.45
N GLU A 121 -13.03 -2.82 -26.76
CA GLU A 121 -13.32 -1.52 -26.14
C GLU A 121 -13.78 -1.72 -24.69
N ILE A 122 -14.63 -2.72 -24.44
CA ILE A 122 -15.05 -3.12 -23.08
C ILE A 122 -13.84 -3.49 -22.22
N ILE A 123 -12.89 -4.26 -22.75
CA ILE A 123 -11.67 -4.64 -22.02
C ILE A 123 -10.83 -3.41 -21.71
N MET A 124 -10.65 -2.50 -22.67
CA MET A 124 -9.86 -1.29 -22.45
C MET A 124 -10.49 -0.40 -21.37
N ILE A 125 -11.80 -0.12 -21.46
CA ILE A 125 -12.52 0.68 -20.46
C ILE A 125 -12.52 -0.02 -19.10
N GLY A 126 -12.81 -1.31 -19.07
CA GLY A 126 -12.83 -2.11 -17.84
C GLY A 126 -11.47 -2.14 -17.14
N ALA A 127 -10.37 -2.27 -17.89
CA ALA A 127 -9.02 -2.21 -17.33
C ALA A 127 -8.70 -0.82 -16.75
N VAL A 128 -9.24 0.27 -17.31
CA VAL A 128 -9.06 1.64 -16.75
C VAL A 128 -9.79 1.74 -15.43
N ILE A 129 -11.04 1.27 -15.39
CA ILE A 129 -11.86 1.30 -14.18
C ILE A 129 -11.20 0.48 -13.07
N GLU A 130 -10.73 -0.74 -13.37
CA GLU A 130 -10.04 -1.58 -12.41
C GLU A 130 -8.74 -0.95 -11.89
N PHE A 131 -7.95 -0.34 -12.77
CA PHE A 131 -6.75 0.37 -12.35
C PHE A 131 -7.07 1.50 -11.36
N ILE A 132 -8.12 2.29 -11.65
CA ILE A 132 -8.59 3.36 -10.74
C ILE A 132 -9.07 2.78 -9.42
N LEU A 133 -9.85 1.68 -9.43
CA LEU A 133 -10.35 1.03 -8.22
C LEU A 133 -9.20 0.54 -7.33
N ILE A 134 -8.22 -0.16 -7.90
CA ILE A 134 -7.03 -0.62 -7.18
C ILE A 134 -6.26 0.57 -6.59
N PHE A 135 -6.11 1.65 -7.37
CA PHE A 135 -5.42 2.86 -6.91
C PHE A 135 -6.13 3.52 -5.72
N ILE A 136 -7.46 3.63 -5.76
CA ILE A 136 -8.27 4.16 -4.66
C ILE A 136 -8.14 3.26 -3.41
N LEU A 137 -8.25 1.93 -3.59
CA LEU A 137 -8.09 0.98 -2.48
C LEU A 137 -6.69 1.05 -1.87
N PHE A 138 -5.66 1.24 -2.70
CA PHE A 138 -4.28 1.40 -2.25
C PHE A 138 -4.09 2.66 -1.41
N ILE A 139 -4.61 3.81 -1.88
CA ILE A 139 -4.59 5.07 -1.11
C ILE A 139 -5.33 4.89 0.22
N LEU A 140 -6.50 4.24 0.21
CA LEU A 140 -7.27 4.00 1.43
C LEU A 140 -6.46 3.21 2.46
N HIS A 141 -5.73 2.17 2.04
CA HIS A 141 -4.85 1.41 2.93
C HIS A 141 -3.74 2.26 3.54
N ILE A 142 -3.13 3.16 2.76
CA ILE A 142 -2.12 4.11 3.28
C ILE A 142 -2.73 5.04 4.32
N ILE A 143 -3.90 5.62 4.04
CA ILE A 143 -4.60 6.54 4.95
C ILE A 143 -4.94 5.83 6.26
N VAL A 144 -5.49 4.61 6.19
CA VAL A 144 -5.84 3.83 7.39
C VAL A 144 -4.58 3.46 8.18
N GLY A 145 -3.51 3.02 7.51
CA GLY A 145 -2.25 2.71 8.17
C GLY A 145 -1.64 3.92 8.90
N PHE A 146 -1.67 5.08 8.25
CA PHE A 146 -1.19 6.33 8.86
C PHE A 146 -2.07 6.76 10.05
N ALA A 147 -3.40 6.68 9.91
CA ALA A 147 -4.33 7.03 10.98
C ALA A 147 -4.19 6.12 12.21
N LEU A 148 -3.97 4.82 12.01
CA LEU A 148 -3.68 3.90 13.10
C LEU A 148 -2.35 4.22 13.77
N SER A 149 -1.29 4.48 12.99
CA SER A 149 0.03 4.83 13.53
C SER A 149 -0.01 6.10 14.39
N THR A 150 -0.76 7.12 13.98
CA THR A 150 -0.92 8.34 14.79
C THR A 150 -1.72 8.08 16.04
N MET A 151 -2.80 7.29 15.98
CA MET A 151 -3.56 6.87 17.16
C MET A 151 -2.67 6.11 18.16
N PHE A 152 -1.90 5.11 17.72
CA PHE A 152 -0.99 4.37 18.61
C PHE A 152 0.05 5.28 19.26
N THR A 153 0.57 6.27 18.54
CA THR A 153 1.54 7.23 19.06
C THR A 153 0.92 8.13 20.13
N VAL A 154 -0.29 8.63 19.89
CA VAL A 154 -1.03 9.46 20.87
C VAL A 154 -1.36 8.68 22.12
N VAL A 155 -1.88 7.44 21.99
CA VAL A 155 -2.18 6.57 23.13
C VAL A 155 -0.91 6.30 23.94
N LYS A 156 0.19 5.94 23.28
CA LYS A 156 1.46 5.70 23.94
C LYS A 156 1.98 6.95 24.66
N SER A 157 1.84 8.12 24.05
CA SER A 157 2.27 9.39 24.65
C SER A 157 1.45 9.76 25.90
N ILE A 158 0.15 9.44 25.91
CA ILE A 158 -0.71 9.62 27.09
C ILE A 158 -0.34 8.64 28.20
N GLU A 159 -0.04 7.39 27.86
CA GLU A 159 0.38 6.37 28.83
C GLU A 159 1.74 6.69 29.44
N ASP A 160 2.73 7.04 28.61
CA ASP A 160 4.06 7.48 29.04
C ASP A 160 3.93 8.73 29.93
N GLY A 161 3.15 9.74 29.52
CA GLY A 161 2.89 10.94 30.31
C GLY A 161 2.17 10.68 31.65
N THR A 162 1.25 9.71 31.69
CA THR A 162 0.58 9.28 32.93
C THR A 162 1.54 8.55 33.85
N SER A 163 2.45 7.75 33.29
CA SER A 163 3.47 7.02 34.05
C SER A 163 4.53 7.96 34.65
N ASP A 164 4.95 8.98 33.90
CA ASP A 164 5.86 10.04 34.37
C ASP A 164 5.20 10.91 35.45
N LEU A 165 3.92 11.26 35.27
CA LEU A 165 3.15 11.99 36.28
C LEU A 165 3.01 11.16 37.57
N LYS A 166 2.73 9.86 37.45
CA LYS A 166 2.64 8.94 38.59
C LYS A 166 4.00 8.77 39.29
N GLY A 167 5.10 8.75 38.54
CA GLY A 167 6.46 8.76 39.08
C GLY A 167 6.81 10.05 39.81
N ALA A 168 6.47 11.21 39.24
CA ALA A 168 6.69 12.52 39.85
C ALA A 168 5.83 12.75 41.10
N ILE A 169 4.60 12.22 41.14
CA ILE A 169 3.74 12.25 42.33
C ILE A 169 4.27 11.30 43.41
N ARG A 170 4.87 10.16 43.03
CA ARG A 170 5.37 9.15 43.96
C ARG A 170 6.72 9.53 44.58
N ASP A 171 7.52 10.35 43.89
CA ASP A 171 8.83 10.81 44.39
C ASP A 171 9.14 12.26 43.98
N PRO A 172 8.42 13.24 44.55
CA PRO A 172 8.54 14.64 44.15
C PRO A 172 9.95 15.19 44.43
N ILE A 173 10.59 14.75 45.52
CA ILE A 173 11.88 15.27 45.98
C ILE A 173 13.04 14.78 45.10
N GLY A 174 12.99 13.52 44.62
CA GLY A 174 13.99 12.96 43.72
C GLY A 174 14.02 13.62 42.33
N SER A 175 12.87 14.10 41.83
CA SER A 175 12.77 14.83 40.58
C SER A 175 13.34 16.26 40.69
N PHE A 176 13.05 16.97 41.78
CA PHE A 176 13.63 18.30 42.03
C PHE A 176 15.15 18.27 42.24
N ALA A 177 15.70 17.18 42.80
CA ALA A 177 17.15 17.04 43.01
C ALA A 177 17.97 16.87 41.70
N LYS A 178 17.36 16.40 40.60
CA LYS A 178 18.06 16.19 39.30
C LYS A 178 17.98 17.39 38.35
N ILE A 179 17.08 18.32 38.61
CA ILE A 179 16.95 19.58 37.85
C ILE A 179 18.21 20.45 37.96
N PRO A 180 18.81 20.70 39.16
CA PRO A 180 20.00 21.55 39.24
C PRO A 180 21.22 20.94 38.55
N SER A 181 21.39 19.62 38.54
CA SER A 181 22.54 18.97 37.90
C SER A 181 22.48 19.02 36.37
N LYS A 182 21.29 18.87 35.77
CA LYS A 182 21.12 18.99 34.31
C LYS A 182 21.31 20.43 33.85
N ILE A 183 20.73 21.40 34.55
CA ILE A 183 20.86 22.83 34.23
C ILE A 183 22.33 23.28 34.29
N ASN A 184 23.07 22.86 35.33
CA ASN A 184 24.49 23.23 35.45
C ASN A 184 25.34 22.62 34.32
N SER A 185 25.02 21.40 33.86
CA SER A 185 25.73 20.76 32.76
C SER A 185 25.46 21.44 31.41
N GLU A 186 24.23 21.88 31.16
CA GLU A 186 23.87 22.60 29.93
C GLU A 186 24.48 24.01 29.89
N ILE A 187 24.50 24.73 31.02
CA ILE A 187 25.14 26.05 31.12
C ILE A 187 26.64 25.96 30.85
N ASN A 188 27.33 24.93 31.39
CA ASN A 188 28.75 24.73 31.12
C ASN A 188 29.02 24.38 29.66
N ASN A 189 28.17 23.56 29.03
CA ASN A 189 28.29 23.25 27.61
C ASN A 189 28.10 24.51 26.74
N ILE A 190 27.08 25.32 27.01
CA ILE A 190 26.84 26.58 26.29
C ILE A 190 28.02 27.54 26.43
N LYS A 191 28.56 27.70 27.65
CA LYS A 191 29.74 28.55 27.90
C LYS A 191 30.97 28.08 27.12
N THR A 192 31.15 26.78 26.99
CA THR A 192 32.27 26.19 26.24
C THR A 192 32.11 26.37 24.73
N TYR A 193 30.89 26.23 24.21
CA TYR A 193 30.58 26.51 22.80
C TYR A 193 30.78 27.99 22.45
N VAL A 194 30.23 28.90 23.26
CA VAL A 194 30.39 30.36 23.05
C VAL A 194 31.86 30.77 23.14
N GLY A 195 32.63 30.21 24.09
CA GLY A 195 34.05 30.46 24.22
C GLY A 195 34.88 29.98 23.03
N LYS A 196 34.55 28.82 22.44
CA LYS A 196 35.18 28.32 21.21
C LYS A 196 34.86 29.23 20.02
N THR A 197 33.58 29.58 19.82
CA THR A 197 33.15 30.46 18.73
C THR A 197 33.79 31.85 18.82
N SER A 198 33.91 32.42 20.03
CA SER A 198 34.56 33.71 20.26
C SER A 198 36.06 33.70 19.93
N ARG A 199 36.77 32.60 20.25
CA ARG A 199 38.20 32.43 19.93
C ARG A 199 38.44 32.23 18.43
N GLU A 200 37.55 31.52 17.74
CA GLU A 200 37.65 31.37 16.29
C GLU A 200 37.39 32.70 15.57
N LEU A 201 36.39 33.48 16.02
CA LEU A 201 36.14 34.82 15.49
C LEU A 201 37.29 35.81 15.76
N SER A 202 37.98 35.69 16.90
CA SER A 202 39.12 36.56 17.20
C SER A 202 40.36 36.24 16.36
N LYS A 203 40.57 34.95 16.02
CA LYS A 203 41.63 34.51 15.09
C LYS A 203 41.38 35.02 13.66
N ILE A 204 40.14 34.96 13.18
CA ILE A 204 39.78 35.44 11.84
C ILE A 204 40.02 36.97 11.71
N ARG A 205 39.76 37.73 12.78
CA ARG A 205 39.97 39.19 12.81
C ARG A 205 41.43 39.62 12.83
N ASN A 206 42.36 38.77 13.27
CA ASN A 206 43.79 39.08 13.40
C ASN A 206 44.65 38.57 12.22
N LEU A 207 44.04 38.09 11.13
CA LEU A 207 44.77 37.78 9.90
C LEU A 207 45.08 39.08 9.15
N PRO A 208 46.37 39.36 8.81
CA PRO A 208 46.72 40.52 8.01
C PRO A 208 46.11 40.37 6.61
N ARG A 209 45.52 41.46 6.11
CA ARG A 209 45.01 41.57 4.74
C ARG A 209 46.15 41.48 3.72
#